data_AF-A0A2E1S752-F1
#
_entry.id   AF-A0A2E1S752-F1
#
_cell.length_a   1.000
_cell.length_b   1.000
_cell.length_c   1.000
_cell.angle_alpha   90.00
_cell.angle_beta   90.00
_cell.angle_gamma   90.00
#
_symmetry.space_group_name_H-M   'P 1'
#
loop_
_entity.id
_entity.type
_entity.pdbx_description
1 polymer ?
#
loop_
_entity_poly.entity_id
_entity_poly.type
_entity_poly.pdbx_seq_one_letter_code
_entity_poly.pdbx_strand_id
1 'polypeptide(L)' 'MKNEKEFLFGKRAYRIMGIGIALIVLGFVLMTGGGSDDPNVFNPEMYSPLRIRLAPTLVLAGFAALVVAILATKKK' A
#
# COMPACT_ATOMS: atom_id res chain seq x y z
N MET A 1 32.97 21.28 -0.88
CA MET A 1 32.36 20.23 -0.03
C MET A 1 31.54 19.33 -0.93
N LYS A 2 31.93 18.06 -1.08
CA LYS A 2 31.19 17.07 -1.89
C LYS A 2 29.96 16.66 -1.07
N ASN A 3 28.78 17.13 -1.46
CA ASN A 3 27.52 16.67 -0.89
C ASN A 3 27.24 15.26 -1.44
N GLU A 4 27.95 14.26 -0.92
CA GLU A 4 27.60 12.88 -1.19
C GLU A 4 26.28 12.62 -0.45
N LYS A 5 25.19 12.55 -1.21
CA LYS A 5 23.87 12.18 -0.69
C LYS A 5 23.98 10.75 -0.17
N GLU A 6 24.27 10.61 1.12
CA GLU A 6 24.30 9.32 1.78
C GLU A 6 22.85 8.83 1.88
N PHE A 7 22.49 7.93 0.97
CA PHE A 7 21.19 7.31 0.99
C PHE A 7 21.11 6.37 2.21
N LEU A 8 20.10 6.56 3.06
CA LEU A 8 19.86 5.74 4.25
C LEU A 8 19.69 4.25 3.93
N PHE A 9 19.23 3.95 2.71
CA PHE A 9 19.02 2.59 2.23
C PHE A 9 19.68 2.34 0.87
N GLY A 10 19.96 1.07 0.55
CA GLY A 10 20.47 0.72 -0.78
C GLY A 10 19.44 0.94 -1.90
N LYS A 11 19.89 1.18 -3.14
CA LYS A 11 19.02 1.40 -4.33
C LYS A 11 17.96 0.31 -4.53
N ARG A 12 18.27 -0.94 -4.16
CA ARG A 12 17.33 -2.07 -4.20
C ARG A 12 16.18 -1.91 -3.21
N ALA A 13 16.47 -1.45 -1.99
CA ALA A 13 15.46 -1.26 -0.97
C ALA A 13 14.48 -0.14 -1.34
N TYR A 14 14.99 0.97 -1.89
CA TYR A 14 14.13 2.04 -2.41
C TYR A 14 13.16 1.57 -3.50
N ARG A 15 13.57 0.65 -4.39
CA ARG A 15 12.66 0.06 -5.38
C ARG A 15 11.55 -0.75 -4.71
N ILE A 16 11.89 -1.58 -3.73
CA ILE A 16 10.90 -2.38 -2.98
C ILE A 16 9.95 -1.46 -2.20
N MET A 17 10.47 -0.38 -1.61
CA MET A 17 9.65 0.63 -0.93
C MET A 17 8.65 1.29 -1.89
N GLY A 18 9.09 1.67 -3.09
CA GLY A 18 8.22 2.23 -4.12
C GLY A 18 7.08 1.28 -4.51
N ILE A 19 7.37 -0.02 -4.67
CA ILE A 19 6.35 -1.04 -4.95
C ILE A 19 5.37 -1.17 -3.77
N GLY A 20 5.88 -1.19 -2.53
CA GLY A 20 5.04 -1.26 -1.33
C GLY A 20 4.06 -0.09 -1.21
N ILE A 21 4.53 1.13 -1.48
CA ILE A 21 3.69 2.33 -1.51
C ILE A 21 2.63 2.23 -2.62
N ALA A 22 3.01 1.80 -3.82
CA ALA A 22 2.06 1.64 -4.93
C ALA A 22 0.94 0.63 -4.59
N LEU A 23 1.27 -0.49 -3.92
CA LEU A 23 0.28 -1.47 -3.47
C LEU A 23 -0.67 -0.90 -2.42
N ILE A 24 -0.16 -0.11 -1.47
CA ILE A 24 -0.99 0.55 -0.45
C ILE A 24 -1.96 1.54 -1.11
N VAL A 25 -1.45 2.39 -2.00
CA VAL A 25 -2.27 3.37 -2.72
C VAL A 25 -3.35 2.67 -3.55
N LEU A 26 -2.98 1.62 -4.28
CA LEU A 26 -3.92 0.84 -5.07
C LEU A 26 -4.99 0.18 -4.19
N GLY A 27 -4.60 -0.38 -3.04
CA GLY A 27 -5.53 -0.97 -2.07
C GLY A 27 -6.54 0.05 -1.55
N PHE A 28 -6.09 1.25 -1.18
CA PHE A 28 -7.01 2.32 -0.76
C PHE A 28 -7.92 2.80 -1.90
N VAL A 29 -7.40 2.93 -3.12
CA VAL A 29 -8.22 3.28 -4.29
C VAL A 29 -9.30 2.23 -4.53
N LEU A 30 -8.99 0.94 -4.43
CA LEU A 30 -9.97 -0.14 -4.59
C LEU A 30 -11.04 -0.16 -3.50
N MET A 31 -10.77 0.42 -2.32
CA MET A 31 -11.79 0.60 -1.27
C MET A 31 -12.79 1.70 -1.64
N THR A 32 -12.43 2.66 -2.50
CA THR A 32 -13.31 3.77 -2.86
C THR A 32 -14.49 3.33 -3.72
N GLY A 33 -15.71 3.73 -3.33
CA GLY A 33 -16.97 3.48 -4.03
C GLY A 33 -17.91 2.51 -3.31
N GLY A 34 -19.07 2.26 -3.90
CA GLY A 34 -20.15 1.46 -3.30
C GLY A 34 -21.02 2.25 -2.32
N GLY A 35 -20.71 3.53 -2.07
CA GLY A 35 -21.60 4.41 -1.31
C GLY A 35 -22.99 4.48 -1.92
N SER A 36 -24.02 4.56 -1.08
CA SER A 36 -25.38 4.84 -1.53
C SER A 36 -25.56 6.37 -1.62
N ASP A 37 -26.16 6.85 -2.70
CA ASP A 37 -26.54 8.26 -2.84
C ASP A 37 -27.67 8.65 -1.87
N ASP A 38 -28.45 7.66 -1.41
CA ASP A 38 -29.48 7.82 -0.38
C ASP A 38 -29.12 6.97 0.86
N PRO A 39 -28.84 7.58 2.02
CA PRO A 39 -28.48 6.85 3.24
C PRO A 39 -29.59 5.93 3.76
N ASN A 40 -30.83 6.05 3.27
CA ASN A 40 -31.95 5.19 3.64
C ASN A 40 -32.07 3.95 2.74
N VAL A 41 -31.28 3.86 1.67
CA VAL A 41 -31.28 2.74 0.73
C VAL A 41 -29.98 1.96 0.88
N PHE A 42 -30.10 0.66 1.20
CA PHE A 42 -28.96 -0.23 1.29
C PHE A 42 -28.39 -0.52 -0.11
N ASN A 43 -27.13 -0.14 -0.36
CA ASN A 43 -26.42 -0.50 -1.59
C ASN A 43 -25.60 -1.79 -1.38
N PRO A 44 -25.97 -2.93 -1.98
CA PRO A 44 -25.22 -4.18 -1.86
C PRO A 44 -23.79 -4.10 -2.43
N GLU A 45 -23.48 -3.12 -3.28
CA GLU A 45 -22.13 -2.92 -3.81
C GLU A 45 -21.08 -2.52 -2.76
N MET A 46 -21.52 -2.03 -1.59
CA MET A 46 -20.64 -1.83 -0.42
C MET A 46 -19.97 -3.13 0.03
N TYR A 47 -20.69 -4.25 -0.09
CA TYR A 47 -20.21 -5.57 0.34
C TYR A 47 -19.51 -6.35 -0.77
N SER A 48 -19.03 -5.65 -1.80
CA SER A 48 -18.24 -6.29 -2.84
C SER A 48 -17.03 -7.02 -2.24
N PRO A 49 -16.84 -8.32 -2.53
CA PRO A 49 -15.71 -9.09 -1.99
C PRO A 49 -14.36 -8.50 -2.41
N LEU A 50 -14.33 -7.76 -3.53
CA LEU A 50 -13.16 -7.01 -3.98
C LEU A 50 -12.75 -5.93 -2.97
N ARG A 51 -13.72 -5.17 -2.46
CA ARG A 51 -13.50 -4.05 -1.52
C ARG A 51 -13.21 -4.55 -0.11
N ILE A 52 -13.93 -5.56 0.37
CA ILE A 52 -13.83 -6.03 1.76
C ILE A 52 -12.69 -7.01 1.98
N ARG A 53 -12.29 -7.78 0.95
CA ARG A 53 -11.21 -8.78 1.10
C ARG A 53 -9.98 -8.40 0.31
N LEU A 54 -10.10 -8.21 -1.00
CA LEU A 54 -8.93 -8.02 -1.86
C LEU A 54 -8.20 -6.71 -1.54
N ALA A 55 -8.94 -5.61 -1.41
CA ALA A 55 -8.35 -4.31 -1.17
C ALA A 55 -7.57 -4.24 0.17
N PRO A 56 -8.11 -4.69 1.33
CA PRO A 56 -7.32 -4.79 2.56
C PRO A 56 -6.09 -5.69 2.43
N THR A 57 -6.20 -6.83 1.74
CA THR A 57 -5.05 -7.73 1.55
C THR A 57 -3.92 -7.08 0.74
N LEU A 58 -4.25 -6.24 -0.24
CA LEU A 58 -3.29 -5.46 -1.01
C LEU A 58 -2.56 -4.43 -0.15
N VAL A 59 -3.30 -3.74 0.72
CA VAL A 59 -2.73 -2.78 1.69
C VAL A 59 -1.76 -3.50 2.64
N LEU A 60 -2.17 -4.63 3.21
CA LEU A 60 -1.33 -5.44 4.10
C LEU A 60 -0.08 -5.97 3.39
N ALA A 61 -0.21 -6.44 2.14
CA ALA A 61 0.92 -6.87 1.33
C ALA A 61 1.91 -5.73 1.06
N GLY A 62 1.39 -4.52 0.80
CA GLY A 62 2.21 -3.31 0.64
C GLY A 62 2.98 -2.97 1.92
N PHE A 63 2.35 -3.02 3.09
CA PHE A 63 3.03 -2.85 4.37
C PHE A 63 4.09 -3.94 4.62
N ALA A 64 3.80 -5.20 4.32
CA ALA A 64 4.77 -6.27 4.43
C ALA A 64 6.00 -6.03 3.53
N ALA A 65 5.80 -5.54 2.31
CA ALA A 65 6.89 -5.16 1.41
C ALA A 65 7.75 -4.02 1.97
N LEU A 66 7.14 -3.01 2.61
CA LEU A 66 7.87 -1.93 3.28
C LEU A 66 8.71 -2.45 4.46
N VAL A 67 8.13 -3.32 5.29
CA VAL A 67 8.85 -3.95 6.40
C VAL A 67 10.05 -4.74 5.89
N VAL A 68 9.87 -5.56 4.84
CA VAL A 68 10.96 -6.31 4.21
C VAL A 68 12.04 -5.38 3.66
N ALA A 69 11.67 -4.29 2.99
CA ALA A 69 12.64 -3.36 2.41
C ALA A 69 13.53 -2.70 3.49
N ILE A 70 12.93 -2.32 4.62
CA ILE A 70 13.63 -1.69 5.74
C ILE A 70 14.51 -2.71 6.46
N LEU A 71 13.96 -3.88 6.82
CA LEU A 71 14.68 -4.91 7.56
C LEU A 71 15.82 -5.53 6.74
N ALA A 72 15.60 -5.79 5.44
CA ALA A 72 16.63 -6.34 4.56
C ALA A 72 17.79 -5.36 4.33
N THR A 73 17.58 -4.06 4.55
CA THR A 73 18.66 -3.07 4.47
C THR A 73 19.42 -2.91 5.79
N LYS A 74 18.83 -3.32 6.92
CA LYS A 74 19.50 -3.31 8.22
C LYS A 74 20.50 -4.47 8.37
N LYS A 75 21.17 -4.88 7.30
CA LYS A 75 22.30 -5.80 7.35
C LYS A 75 23.56 -4.95 7.36
N LYS A 76 24.01 -4.63 8.57
CA LYS A 76 25.34 -4.06 8.83
C LYS A 76 26.39 -5.15 8.62
#